data_AF-A0A1I4F955-F1
#
_entry.id   AF-A0A1I4F955-F1
#
_cell.length_a   1.000
_cell.length_b   1.000
_cell.length_c   1.000
_cell.angle_alpha   90.00
_cell.angle_beta   90.00
_cell.angle_gamma   90.00
#
_symmetry.space_group_name_H-M   'P 1'
#
loop_
_entity.id
_entity.type
_entity.pdbx_description
1 polymer ?
#
loop_
_entity_poly.entity_id
_entity_poly.type
_entity_poly.pdbx_seq_one_letter_code
_entity_poly.pdbx_strand_id
1 'polypeptide(L)'
;MTRLARSLALAAGIATVSAAGFAIAQGTAPQPQPAQPGQPGMMGQMPGMQQHMQQMQQRMMPGAQAPGTGAAQAPAATDPHHPGATAPGTAAQSPSTAAFMAANEKMHREMAITYTGDADRDFAASMIPHHEGAIAMARVQLAHGRDPGMRSLAEAVIRAQESEIATLRAFLAQPR
;
A
#
# COMPACT_ATOMS: atom_id res chain seq x y z
N MET A 1 62.10 -35.22 -23.13
CA MET A 1 62.75 -34.02 -22.54
C MET A 1 61.84 -32.85 -22.90
N THR A 2 61.21 -32.05 -22.05
CA THR A 2 61.06 -31.94 -20.59
C THR A 2 59.84 -31.02 -20.39
N ARG A 3 58.87 -31.38 -19.53
CA ARG A 3 57.78 -30.50 -19.11
C ARG A 3 58.33 -29.47 -18.11
N LEU A 4 58.12 -28.16 -18.32
CA LEU A 4 58.32 -27.10 -17.32
C LEU A 4 57.58 -25.84 -17.84
N ALA A 5 56.90 -24.98 -17.08
CA ALA A 5 56.40 -25.01 -15.71
C ALA A 5 55.34 -23.88 -15.63
N ARG A 6 54.30 -24.08 -14.82
CA ARG A 6 53.34 -23.06 -14.38
C ARG A 6 54.04 -22.01 -13.49
N SER A 7 53.65 -20.75 -13.61
CA SER A 7 53.67 -19.71 -12.55
C SER A 7 52.78 -18.57 -13.08
N LEU A 8 51.52 -18.41 -12.64
CA LEU A 8 51.06 -17.82 -11.39
C LEU A 8 51.52 -16.36 -11.23
N ALA A 9 50.65 -15.40 -11.56
CA ALA A 9 50.64 -14.07 -10.97
C ALA A 9 49.22 -13.50 -11.00
N LEU A 10 48.77 -13.21 -9.79
CA LEU A 10 47.47 -12.74 -9.33
C LEU A 10 47.38 -11.22 -9.50
N ALA A 11 46.24 -10.71 -9.98
CA ALA A 11 45.86 -9.31 -9.76
C ALA A 11 44.33 -9.19 -9.79
N ALA A 12 43.70 -9.66 -8.71
CA ALA A 12 42.33 -9.26 -8.38
C ALA A 12 42.39 -7.83 -7.82
N GLY A 13 42.01 -6.85 -8.65
CA GLY A 13 41.78 -5.49 -8.20
C GLY A 13 40.53 -5.45 -7.32
N ILE A 14 40.74 -5.34 -6.01
CA ILE A 14 39.69 -5.09 -5.03
C ILE A 14 39.26 -3.63 -5.20
N ALA A 15 38.16 -3.40 -5.90
CA ALA A 15 37.45 -2.12 -5.83
C ALA A 15 36.71 -2.07 -4.50
N THR A 16 37.25 -1.32 -3.54
CA THR A 16 36.54 -0.93 -2.32
C THR A 16 35.38 0.00 -2.70
N VAL A 17 34.16 -0.53 -2.77
CA VAL A 17 32.96 0.30 -2.66
C VAL A 17 32.71 0.49 -1.17
N SER A 18 32.96 1.71 -0.71
CA SER A 18 32.69 2.13 0.66
C SER A 18 31.17 2.11 0.88
N ALA A 19 30.68 1.07 1.54
CA ALA A 19 29.32 1.03 2.08
C ALA A 19 29.24 2.01 3.24
N ALA A 20 28.78 3.23 2.97
CA ALA A 20 28.30 4.13 4.02
C ALA A 20 27.06 3.46 4.65
N GLY A 21 27.23 3.01 5.89
CA GLY A 21 26.27 2.22 6.63
C GLY A 21 24.95 2.94 6.83
N PHE A 22 23.87 2.31 6.36
CA PHE A 22 22.57 2.41 7.00
C PHE A 22 22.41 1.15 7.85
N ALA A 23 22.41 1.34 9.16
CA ALA A 23 22.18 0.29 10.13
C ALA A 23 20.75 -0.26 9.96
N ILE A 24 20.63 -1.43 9.35
CA ILE A 24 19.48 -2.31 9.55
C ILE A 24 19.58 -2.79 11.00
N ALA A 25 18.75 -2.21 11.86
CA ALA A 25 18.51 -2.72 13.20
C ALA A 25 18.15 -4.22 13.07
N GLN A 26 18.97 -5.07 13.66
CA GLN A 26 18.66 -6.49 13.79
C GLN A 26 17.38 -6.61 14.61
N GLY A 27 16.27 -6.91 13.93
CA GLY A 27 15.02 -7.28 14.55
C GLY A 27 15.22 -8.58 15.31
N THR A 28 15.38 -8.48 16.62
CA THR A 28 15.19 -9.61 17.53
C THR A 28 13.80 -10.18 17.29
N ALA A 29 13.73 -11.45 16.87
CA ALA A 29 12.46 -12.18 16.80
C ALA A 29 11.75 -12.10 18.16
N PRO A 30 10.43 -11.81 18.20
CA PRO A 30 9.70 -11.81 19.46
C PRO A 30 9.68 -13.23 20.05
N GLN A 31 10.07 -13.34 21.32
CA GLN A 31 9.90 -14.57 22.10
C GLN A 31 8.40 -14.94 22.19
N PRO A 32 8.02 -16.22 22.06
CA PRO A 32 6.64 -16.63 22.23
C PRO A 32 6.18 -16.37 23.67
N GLN A 33 5.13 -15.57 23.83
CA GLN A 33 4.50 -15.35 25.12
C GLN A 33 3.80 -16.64 25.60
N PRO A 34 3.90 -17.01 26.89
CA PRO A 34 3.13 -18.14 27.42
C PRO A 34 1.63 -17.82 27.38
N ALA A 35 0.84 -18.78 26.92
CA ALA A 35 -0.62 -18.68 26.88
C ALA A 35 -1.17 -18.45 28.30
N GLN A 36 -1.95 -17.37 28.47
CA GLN A 36 -2.66 -17.14 29.73
C GLN A 36 -3.83 -18.13 29.87
N PRO A 37 -4.07 -18.70 31.06
CA PRO A 37 -5.24 -19.54 31.29
C PRO A 37 -6.53 -18.73 31.17
N GLY A 38 -7.53 -19.32 30.51
CA GLY A 38 -8.77 -18.68 30.12
C GLY A 38 -9.54 -18.02 31.27
N GLN A 39 -10.04 -16.81 31.00
CA GLN A 39 -11.07 -16.19 31.84
C GLN A 39 -12.45 -16.77 31.44
N PRO A 40 -13.31 -17.13 32.42
CA PRO A 40 -14.64 -17.64 32.13
C PRO A 40 -15.54 -16.55 31.52
N GLY A 41 -16.34 -16.94 30.52
CA GLY A 41 -17.22 -16.04 29.79
C GLY A 41 -18.33 -15.43 30.66
N MET A 42 -18.51 -14.12 30.54
CA MET A 42 -19.71 -13.44 31.00
C MET A 42 -20.70 -13.30 29.83
N MET A 43 -21.54 -14.33 29.67
CA MET A 43 -22.87 -14.15 29.08
C MET A 43 -23.67 -13.26 30.04
N GLY A 44 -23.93 -12.01 29.64
CA GLY A 44 -24.77 -11.08 30.41
C GLY A 44 -24.83 -9.68 29.81
N GLN A 45 -26.01 -9.35 29.26
CA GLN A 45 -26.48 -8.02 28.85
C GLN A 45 -25.81 -7.34 27.63
N MET A 46 -26.43 -7.53 26.45
CA MET A 46 -26.36 -6.55 25.35
C MET A 46 -27.69 -5.76 25.27
N PRO A 47 -27.84 -4.62 25.98
CA PRO A 47 -29.07 -3.82 25.94
C PRO A 47 -29.27 -3.03 24.62
N GLY A 48 -28.30 -3.04 23.70
CA GLY A 48 -28.33 -2.18 22.50
C GLY A 48 -29.14 -2.72 21.30
N MET A 49 -29.20 -4.05 21.11
CA MET A 49 -29.82 -4.64 19.91
C MET A 49 -31.36 -4.57 19.92
N GLN A 50 -31.97 -4.64 21.10
CA GLN A 50 -33.43 -4.60 21.24
C GLN A 50 -33.97 -3.18 21.00
N GLN A 51 -33.22 -2.17 21.43
CA GLN A 51 -33.54 -0.77 21.15
C GLN A 51 -33.38 -0.43 19.66
N HIS A 52 -32.35 -1.00 19.02
CA HIS A 52 -32.14 -0.85 17.58
C HIS A 52 -33.26 -1.47 16.73
N MET A 53 -33.77 -2.64 17.11
CA MET A 53 -34.90 -3.30 16.42
C MET A 53 -36.24 -2.58 16.62
N GLN A 54 -36.49 -1.95 17.77
CA GLN A 54 -37.68 -1.10 17.97
C GLN A 54 -37.62 0.17 17.13
N GLN A 55 -36.43 0.73 16.92
CA GLN A 55 -36.25 1.95 16.13
C GLN A 55 -36.40 1.70 14.62
N MET A 56 -36.02 0.52 14.12
CA MET A 56 -36.27 0.15 12.72
C MET A 56 -37.75 -0.05 12.40
N GLN A 57 -38.54 -0.62 13.31
CA GLN A 57 -39.99 -0.81 13.11
C GLN A 57 -40.76 0.51 13.05
N GLN A 58 -40.33 1.53 13.79
CA GLN A 58 -40.93 2.87 13.77
C GLN A 58 -40.67 3.64 12.47
N ARG A 59 -39.64 3.25 11.71
CA ARG A 59 -39.20 3.92 10.48
C ARG A 59 -39.79 3.31 9.20
N MET A 60 -40.56 2.22 9.31
CA MET A 60 -41.18 1.53 8.16
C MET A 60 -42.70 1.76 8.02
N MET A 61 -43.30 2.69 8.76
CA MET A 61 -44.71 3.07 8.56
C MET A 61 -44.83 4.52 8.03
N PRO A 62 -45.50 4.79 6.89
CA PRO A 62 -45.67 6.14 6.38
C PRO A 62 -47.00 6.76 6.85
N GLY A 63 -46.97 8.03 7.27
CA GLY A 63 -48.21 8.77 7.53
C GLY A 63 -48.06 10.22 8.03
N ALA A 64 -48.32 11.17 7.11
CA ALA A 64 -48.88 12.52 7.29
C ALA A 64 -48.07 13.68 7.92
N GLN A 65 -47.61 14.60 7.04
CA GLN A 65 -47.86 16.08 6.95
C GLN A 65 -47.87 16.91 8.27
N ALA A 66 -47.34 18.14 8.40
CA ALA A 66 -47.25 19.33 7.52
C ALA A 66 -46.27 20.39 8.13
N PRO A 67 -46.02 21.57 7.50
CA PRO A 67 -44.98 22.53 7.91
C PRO A 67 -45.50 23.68 8.79
N GLY A 68 -44.64 24.19 9.69
CA GLY A 68 -44.94 25.34 10.55
C GLY A 68 -43.69 26.18 10.86
N THR A 69 -43.83 27.49 10.68
CA THR A 69 -42.83 28.57 10.70
C THR A 69 -42.37 29.01 12.10
N GLY A 70 -41.10 29.44 12.23
CA GLY A 70 -40.77 30.67 12.97
C GLY A 70 -39.87 30.59 14.23
N ALA A 71 -38.86 31.49 14.23
CA ALA A 71 -38.17 32.15 15.34
C ALA A 71 -36.96 31.49 16.05
N ALA A 72 -35.78 32.02 15.67
CA ALA A 72 -34.63 32.47 16.47
C ALA A 72 -34.32 31.84 17.84
N GLN A 73 -33.10 31.28 17.95
CA GLN A 73 -32.14 31.56 19.04
C GLN A 73 -30.77 30.91 18.71
N ALA A 74 -29.71 31.73 18.73
CA ALA A 74 -28.32 31.31 18.96
C ALA A 74 -27.98 31.77 20.41
N PRO A 75 -27.01 31.19 21.15
CA PRO A 75 -25.75 30.67 20.61
C PRO A 75 -25.18 29.38 21.26
N ALA A 76 -24.11 28.91 20.64
CA ALA A 76 -22.99 28.16 21.22
C ALA A 76 -23.23 26.72 21.72
N ALA A 77 -22.84 25.76 20.88
CA ALA A 77 -21.87 24.71 21.20
C ALA A 77 -21.67 23.87 19.93
N THR A 78 -20.56 24.07 19.22
CA THR A 78 -20.22 23.25 18.05
C THR A 78 -19.66 21.91 18.52
N ASP A 79 -20.53 20.92 18.63
CA ASP A 79 -20.16 19.52 18.41
C ASP A 79 -21.27 18.84 17.60
N PRO A 80 -21.05 18.62 16.29
CA PRO A 80 -21.83 17.63 15.55
C PRO A 80 -20.90 16.59 14.93
N HIS A 81 -20.89 15.41 15.53
CA HIS A 81 -20.68 14.17 14.80
C HIS A 81 -21.73 14.09 13.67
N HIS A 82 -21.24 14.19 12.43
CA HIS A 82 -21.82 13.73 11.16
C HIS A 82 -23.29 14.06 10.82
N PRO A 83 -23.54 15.04 9.94
CA PRO A 83 -24.68 15.03 9.04
C PRO A 83 -24.24 14.68 7.60
N GLY A 84 -24.93 13.71 7.02
CA GLY A 84 -25.19 13.65 5.58
C GLY A 84 -24.03 13.20 4.69
N ALA A 85 -24.31 12.18 3.88
CA ALA A 85 -23.59 11.96 2.64
C ALA A 85 -23.67 13.23 1.78
N THR A 86 -22.67 14.09 1.91
CA THR A 86 -22.37 15.09 0.90
C THR A 86 -21.86 14.29 -0.30
N ALA A 87 -22.59 14.36 -1.40
CA ALA A 87 -22.03 14.00 -2.70
C ALA A 87 -20.67 14.71 -2.79
N PRO A 88 -19.56 14.04 -3.18
CA PRO A 88 -18.30 14.74 -3.31
C PRO A 88 -18.51 15.76 -4.42
N GLY A 89 -18.66 17.03 -4.04
CA GLY A 89 -18.39 18.12 -4.95
C GLY A 89 -17.01 17.83 -5.50
N THR A 90 -16.89 17.75 -6.82
CA THR A 90 -15.63 17.67 -7.54
C THR A 90 -14.82 18.93 -7.22
N ALA A 91 -14.23 18.98 -6.04
CA ALA A 91 -13.01 19.73 -5.83
C ALA A 91 -12.07 19.21 -6.91
N ALA A 92 -11.66 20.09 -7.83
CA ALA A 92 -10.77 19.74 -8.91
C ALA A 92 -9.58 18.99 -8.30
N GLN A 93 -9.42 17.71 -8.66
CA GLN A 93 -8.36 16.88 -8.11
C GLN A 93 -7.03 17.56 -8.43
N SER A 94 -6.13 17.62 -7.45
CA SER A 94 -4.81 18.20 -7.70
C SER A 94 -4.10 17.41 -8.82
N PRO A 95 -3.24 18.05 -9.63
CA PRO A 95 -2.52 17.35 -10.69
C PRO A 95 -1.75 16.13 -10.19
N SER A 96 -1.19 16.19 -8.97
CA SER A 96 -0.50 15.07 -8.35
C SER A 96 -1.44 13.91 -8.01
N THR A 97 -2.64 14.20 -7.47
CA THR A 97 -3.63 13.16 -7.15
C THR A 97 -4.09 12.46 -8.42
N ALA A 98 -4.38 13.21 -9.48
CA ALA A 98 -4.76 12.63 -10.77
C ALA A 98 -3.64 11.74 -11.35
N ALA A 99 -2.37 12.17 -11.23
CA ALA A 99 -1.23 11.40 -11.71
C ALA A 99 -1.01 10.10 -10.92
N PHE A 100 -1.14 10.13 -9.59
CA PHE A 100 -1.08 8.91 -8.78
C PHE A 100 -2.21 7.94 -9.13
N MET A 101 -3.44 8.43 -9.28
CA MET A 101 -4.58 7.59 -9.68
C MET A 101 -4.37 6.96 -11.05
N ALA A 102 -3.89 7.72 -12.04
CA ALA A 102 -3.60 7.21 -13.37
C ALA A 102 -2.51 6.11 -13.35
N ALA A 103 -1.45 6.30 -12.55
CA ALA A 103 -0.40 5.29 -12.37
C ALA A 103 -0.95 4.00 -11.73
N ASN A 104 -1.77 4.15 -10.67
CA ASN A 104 -2.37 3.01 -9.98
C ASN A 104 -3.38 2.25 -10.86
N GLU A 105 -4.19 2.98 -11.63
CA GLU A 105 -5.15 2.38 -12.57
C GLU A 105 -4.42 1.61 -13.67
N LYS A 106 -3.35 2.18 -14.25
CA LYS A 106 -2.52 1.49 -15.24
C LYS A 106 -1.93 0.20 -14.66
N MET A 107 -1.35 0.27 -13.47
CA MET A 107 -0.79 -0.91 -12.77
C MET A 107 -1.86 -2.00 -12.59
N HIS A 108 -3.05 -1.67 -12.09
CA HIS A 108 -4.11 -2.66 -11.90
C HIS A 108 -4.57 -3.31 -13.20
N ARG A 109 -4.67 -2.54 -14.29
CA ARG A 109 -5.01 -3.10 -15.60
C ARG A 109 -3.94 -4.04 -16.13
N GLU A 110 -2.66 -3.70 -15.97
CA GLU A 110 -1.55 -4.52 -16.49
C GLU A 110 -1.24 -5.73 -15.61
N MET A 111 -1.55 -5.68 -14.32
CA MET A 111 -1.48 -6.85 -13.43
C MET A 111 -2.58 -7.89 -13.71
N ALA A 112 -3.57 -7.60 -14.55
CA ALA A 112 -4.61 -8.54 -14.95
C ALA A 112 -4.06 -9.59 -15.95
N ILE A 113 -3.05 -10.35 -15.52
CA ILE A 113 -2.43 -11.41 -16.32
C ILE A 113 -3.28 -12.68 -16.33
N THR A 114 -3.13 -13.49 -17.37
CA THR A 114 -3.63 -14.87 -17.35
C THR A 114 -2.63 -15.75 -16.64
N TYR A 115 -3.02 -16.30 -15.49
CA TYR A 115 -2.21 -17.24 -14.73
C TYR A 115 -2.08 -18.57 -15.46
N THR A 116 -0.85 -19.08 -15.49
CA THR A 116 -0.52 -20.34 -16.17
C THR A 116 -0.59 -21.55 -15.24
N GLY A 117 -0.59 -21.31 -13.93
CA GLY A 117 -0.49 -22.35 -12.89
C GLY A 117 0.96 -22.65 -12.50
N ASP A 118 1.93 -22.03 -13.16
CA ASP A 118 3.33 -22.09 -12.79
C ASP A 118 3.68 -20.92 -11.86
N ALA A 119 3.89 -21.22 -10.59
CA ALA A 119 4.07 -20.19 -9.57
C ALA A 119 5.25 -19.24 -9.88
N ASP A 120 6.38 -19.76 -10.37
CA ASP A 120 7.56 -18.93 -10.64
C ASP A 120 7.32 -17.99 -11.82
N ARG A 121 6.71 -18.48 -12.90
CA ARG A 121 6.39 -17.65 -14.07
C ARG A 121 5.27 -16.67 -13.77
N ASP A 122 4.26 -17.09 -13.03
CA ASP A 122 3.13 -16.25 -12.67
C ASP A 122 3.56 -15.13 -11.72
N PHE A 123 4.46 -15.42 -10.77
CA PHE A 123 5.09 -14.40 -9.93
C PHE A 123 5.90 -13.41 -10.77
N ALA A 124 6.80 -13.90 -11.62
CA ALA A 124 7.64 -13.02 -12.42
C ALA A 124 6.83 -12.16 -13.40
N ALA A 125 5.80 -12.74 -14.04
CA ALA A 125 4.93 -12.04 -14.97
C ALA A 125 4.06 -10.98 -14.28
N SER A 126 3.56 -11.25 -13.07
CA SER A 126 2.73 -10.29 -12.32
C SER A 126 3.57 -9.19 -11.64
N MET A 127 4.81 -9.48 -11.24
CA MET A 127 5.69 -8.51 -10.59
C MET A 127 6.26 -7.44 -11.52
N ILE A 128 6.40 -7.73 -12.82
CA ILE A 128 6.83 -6.72 -13.79
C ILE A 128 5.87 -5.51 -13.82
N PRO A 129 4.56 -5.66 -14.11
CA PRO A 129 3.64 -4.52 -14.13
C PRO A 129 3.43 -3.89 -12.74
N HIS A 130 3.51 -4.67 -11.65
CA HIS A 130 3.49 -4.12 -10.29
C HIS A 130 4.66 -3.14 -10.07
N HIS A 131 5.87 -3.55 -10.44
CA HIS A 131 7.07 -2.71 -10.32
C HIS A 131 7.04 -1.49 -11.25
N GLU A 132 6.56 -1.66 -12.49
CA GLU A 132 6.36 -0.53 -13.41
C GLU A 132 5.37 0.51 -12.85
N GLY A 133 4.31 0.07 -12.16
CA GLY A 133 3.38 0.92 -11.43
C GLY A 133 4.05 1.70 -10.29
N ALA A 134 4.85 1.02 -9.47
CA ALA A 134 5.58 1.65 -8.38
C ALA A 134 6.61 2.69 -8.88
N ILE A 135 7.31 2.39 -9.98
CA ILE A 135 8.20 3.34 -10.65
C ILE A 135 7.43 4.57 -11.15
N ALA A 136 6.25 4.38 -11.75
CA ALA A 136 5.41 5.47 -12.21
C ALA A 136 4.99 6.38 -11.04
N MET A 137 4.56 5.82 -9.91
CA MET A 137 4.23 6.59 -8.71
C MET A 137 5.44 7.30 -8.10
N ALA A 138 6.61 6.65 -8.06
CA ALA A 138 7.84 7.30 -7.63
C ALA A 138 8.19 8.52 -8.52
N ARG A 139 7.96 8.42 -9.84
CA ARG A 139 8.13 9.56 -10.75
C ARG A 139 7.13 10.70 -10.47
N VAL A 140 5.89 10.38 -10.10
CA VAL A 140 4.91 11.40 -9.62
C VAL A 140 5.45 12.10 -8.37
N GLN A 141 6.01 11.36 -7.40
CA GLN A 141 6.64 11.93 -6.21
C GLN A 141 7.81 12.86 -6.58
N LEU A 142 8.63 12.51 -7.56
CA LEU A 142 9.72 13.38 -8.02
C LEU A 142 9.24 14.63 -8.78
N ALA A 143 8.09 14.55 -9.44
CA ALA A 143 7.52 15.67 -10.17
C ALA A 143 6.78 16.67 -9.24
N HIS A 144 6.08 16.19 -8.21
CA HIS A 144 5.20 17.02 -7.39
C HIS A 144 5.63 17.17 -5.94
N GLY A 145 6.42 16.23 -5.41
CA GLY A 145 6.86 16.19 -4.03
C GLY A 145 8.01 17.14 -3.73
N ARG A 146 7.99 17.70 -2.51
CA ARG A 146 8.96 18.71 -2.04
C ARG A 146 9.86 18.23 -0.91
N ASP A 147 9.43 17.23 -0.14
CA ASP A 147 10.21 16.69 0.96
C ASP A 147 11.48 15.97 0.44
N PRO A 148 12.69 16.37 0.88
CA PRO A 148 13.94 15.77 0.39
C PRO A 148 14.06 14.27 0.69
N GLY A 149 13.58 13.82 1.85
CA GLY A 149 13.62 12.41 2.25
C GLY A 149 12.75 11.55 1.33
N MET A 150 11.52 11.99 1.06
CA MET A 150 10.59 11.29 0.18
C MET A 150 11.05 11.28 -1.27
N ARG A 151 11.74 12.33 -1.74
CA ARG A 151 12.35 12.35 -3.07
C ARG A 151 13.51 11.37 -3.16
N SER A 152 14.39 11.34 -2.15
CA SER A 152 15.48 10.36 -2.07
C SER A 152 14.95 8.92 -2.05
N LEU A 153 13.86 8.67 -1.32
CA LEU A 153 13.18 7.37 -1.32
C LEU A 153 12.65 7.02 -2.72
N ALA A 154 12.00 7.95 -3.41
CA ALA A 154 11.47 7.72 -4.75
C ALA A 154 12.58 7.37 -5.76
N GLU A 155 13.73 8.05 -5.71
CA GLU A 155 14.89 7.71 -6.56
C GLU A 155 15.44 6.31 -6.25
N ALA A 156 15.51 5.94 -4.96
CA ALA A 156 15.94 4.61 -4.55
C ALA A 156 14.98 3.52 -5.04
N VAL A 157 13.67 3.76 -4.94
CA VAL A 157 12.61 2.89 -5.47
C VAL A 157 12.79 2.67 -6.98
N ILE A 158 13.00 3.74 -7.75
CA ILE A 158 13.19 3.63 -9.20
C ILE A 158 14.38 2.73 -9.53
N ARG A 159 15.56 2.98 -8.93
CA ARG A 159 16.77 2.19 -9.21
C ARG A 159 16.60 0.72 -8.85
N ALA A 160 16.04 0.43 -7.67
CA ALA A 160 15.85 -0.94 -7.21
C ALA A 160 14.90 -1.70 -8.14
N GLN A 161 13.74 -1.11 -8.43
CA GLN A 161 12.70 -1.81 -9.19
C GLN A 161 13.02 -1.92 -10.68
N GLU A 162 13.79 -0.99 -11.27
CA GLU A 162 14.34 -1.17 -12.63
C GLU A 162 15.29 -2.37 -12.71
N SER A 163 16.12 -2.59 -11.69
CA SER A 163 17.00 -3.76 -11.61
C SER A 163 16.22 -5.06 -11.41
N GLU A 164 15.16 -5.05 -10.60
CA GLU A 164 14.29 -6.21 -10.37
C GLU A 164 13.53 -6.57 -11.65
N ILE A 165 12.96 -5.60 -12.37
CA ILE A 165 12.31 -5.81 -13.68
C ILE A 165 13.27 -6.48 -14.67
N ALA A 166 14.54 -6.05 -14.73
CA ALA A 166 15.52 -6.66 -15.62
C ALA A 166 15.75 -8.15 -15.26
N THR A 167 15.82 -8.46 -13.97
CA THR A 167 15.96 -9.83 -13.46
C THR A 167 14.75 -10.69 -13.83
N LEU A 168 13.53 -10.18 -13.60
CA LEU A 168 12.28 -10.90 -13.90
C LEU A 168 12.11 -11.14 -15.40
N ARG A 169 12.43 -10.17 -16.25
CA ARG A 169 12.40 -10.32 -17.71
C ARG A 169 13.42 -11.34 -18.19
N ALA A 170 14.63 -11.33 -17.63
CA ALA A 170 15.65 -12.32 -17.94
C ALA A 170 15.23 -13.74 -17.50
N PHE A 171 14.53 -13.87 -16.37
CA PHE A 171 13.94 -15.14 -15.95
C PHE A 171 12.90 -15.65 -16.95
N LEU A 172 11.95 -14.81 -17.36
CA LEU A 172 10.87 -15.22 -18.27
C LEU A 172 11.35 -15.58 -19.68
N ALA A 173 12.50 -15.04 -20.11
CA ALA A 173 13.12 -15.33 -21.41
C ALA A 173 13.79 -16.71 -21.47
N GLN A 174 14.03 -17.35 -20.33
CA GLN A 174 14.63 -18.69 -20.30
C GLN A 174 13.61 -19.74 -20.74
N PRO A 175 13.96 -20.62 -21.70
CA PRO A 175 13.12 -21.75 -22.07
C PRO A 175 13.05 -22.76 -20.92
N ARG A 176 11.93 -23.48 -20.83
CA ARG A 176 11.75 -24.62 -19.94
C ARG A 176 11.99 -25.93 -20.68
#